data_AF-T1EZQ9-F1
#
_entry.id   AF-T1EZQ9-F1
#
_cell.length_a   1.000
_cell.length_b   1.000
_cell.length_c   1.000
_cell.angle_alpha   90.00
_cell.angle_beta   90.00
_cell.angle_gamma   90.00
#
_symmetry.space_group_name_H-M   'P 1'
#
loop_
_entity.id
_entity.type
_entity.pdbx_description
1 polymer ?
#
loop_
_entity_poly.entity_id
_entity_poly.type
_entity_poly.pdbx_seq_one_letter_code
_entity_poly.pdbx_strand_id
1 'polypeptide(L)'
;MVFHIQAQKSEGSTLFWSQEITAVLHNLIYKIKSNKPKNYVIRMLDVPCGDMMWMKSWNFYEKDIVKVEKLEFYDIILCRMLLQHLYDGDNLSGSNFFITTTYPTEAFNMELGLHLPEFTGRYKRMNLELPPFSLVAPICICRDGPTYYGRELNAHYVAVWRLPLLTVKNCQLGYSSTFDIGGFNILYNSCSQKYSV
;
A
#
# COMPACT_ATOMS: atom_id res chain seq x y z
N MET A 1 -4.91 17.41 17.24
CA MET A 1 -4.07 16.35 16.66
C MET A 1 -3.70 16.84 15.28
N VAL A 2 -2.43 17.21 15.05
CA VAL A 2 -2.02 17.75 13.75
C VAL A 2 -1.46 16.59 12.94
N PHE A 3 -1.77 16.56 11.67
CA PHE A 3 -1.21 15.64 10.69
C PHE A 3 -1.16 16.39 9.37
N HIS A 4 -0.33 15.91 8.46
CA HIS A 4 -0.16 16.45 7.13
C HIS A 4 -0.66 15.37 6.17
N ILE A 5 -1.50 15.70 5.19
CA ILE A 5 -2.02 14.79 4.15
C ILE A 5 -2.24 15.60 2.88
N GLN A 6 -2.12 14.94 1.73
CA GLN A 6 -2.47 15.48 0.42
C GLN A 6 -3.59 14.65 -0.22
N ALA A 7 -4.62 15.30 -0.78
CA ALA A 7 -5.67 14.60 -1.53
C ALA A 7 -6.19 15.44 -2.70
N GLN A 8 -6.43 14.80 -3.85
CA GLN A 8 -7.27 15.34 -4.94
C GLN A 8 -8.73 14.89 -4.76
N LYS A 9 -9.67 15.77 -5.12
CA LYS A 9 -11.11 15.59 -4.95
C LYS A 9 -11.68 14.78 -6.12
N SER A 10 -12.00 13.50 -5.92
CA SER A 10 -12.82 12.67 -6.82
C SER A 10 -14.16 12.32 -6.15
N GLU A 11 -15.13 11.78 -6.90
CA GLU A 11 -16.27 11.06 -6.31
C GLU A 11 -15.70 9.87 -5.53
N GLY A 12 -15.48 10.08 -4.25
CA GLY A 12 -14.65 9.19 -3.44
C GLY A 12 -15.29 7.83 -3.19
N SER A 13 -14.48 6.85 -2.80
CA SER A 13 -14.98 5.62 -2.19
C SER A 13 -15.85 5.95 -0.96
N THR A 14 -16.81 5.09 -0.65
CA THR A 14 -17.65 5.34 0.53
C THR A 14 -16.87 4.97 1.80
N LEU A 15 -17.36 5.40 2.98
CA LEU A 15 -16.79 4.94 4.26
C LEU A 15 -16.69 3.41 4.28
N PHE A 16 -17.65 2.70 3.69
CA PHE A 16 -17.66 1.24 3.58
C PHE A 16 -16.45 0.68 2.83
N TRP A 17 -16.01 1.34 1.75
CA TRP A 17 -14.83 0.92 0.98
C TRP A 17 -13.50 1.26 1.67
N SER A 18 -13.53 2.18 2.64
CA SER A 18 -12.34 2.63 3.37
C SER A 18 -12.26 2.10 4.81
N GLN A 19 -13.17 1.24 5.27
CA GLN A 19 -13.19 0.76 6.66
C GLN A 19 -11.91 0.01 7.04
N GLU A 20 -11.45 -0.89 6.16
CA GLU A 20 -10.28 -1.74 6.41
C GLU A 20 -8.99 -0.91 6.52
N ILE A 21 -8.77 0.00 5.55
CA ILE A 21 -7.63 0.92 5.61
C ILE A 21 -7.71 1.85 6.83
N THR A 22 -8.91 2.29 7.21
CA THR A 22 -9.12 3.12 8.41
C THR A 22 -8.73 2.35 9.67
N ALA A 23 -9.13 1.09 9.78
CA ALA A 23 -8.80 0.21 10.91
C ALA A 23 -7.28 -0.04 11.00
N VAL A 24 -6.63 -0.33 9.86
CA VAL A 24 -5.17 -0.48 9.79
C VAL A 24 -4.46 0.79 10.23
N LEU A 25 -4.90 1.95 9.73
CA LEU A 25 -4.32 3.24 10.10
C LEU A 25 -4.49 3.53 11.59
N HIS A 26 -5.66 3.28 12.17
CA HIS A 26 -5.91 3.46 13.61
C HIS A 26 -4.97 2.60 14.46
N ASN A 27 -4.83 1.31 14.12
CA ASN A 27 -3.94 0.40 14.82
C ASN A 27 -2.47 0.81 14.71
N LEU A 28 -2.04 1.23 13.52
CA LEU A 28 -0.67 1.69 13.30
C LEU A 28 -0.39 3.00 14.06
N ILE A 29 -1.29 3.97 14.01
CA ILE A 29 -1.21 5.24 14.73
C ILE A 29 -1.11 4.99 16.25
N TYR A 30 -1.93 4.09 16.77
CA TYR A 30 -1.91 3.71 18.18
C TYR A 30 -0.53 3.15 18.57
N LYS A 31 0.00 2.21 17.79
CA LYS A 31 1.32 1.59 18.03
C LYS A 31 2.49 2.57 17.91
N ILE A 32 2.40 3.54 17.00
CA ILE A 32 3.39 4.62 16.89
C ILE A 32 3.33 5.49 18.15
N LYS A 33 2.14 5.94 18.55
CA LYS A 33 1.98 6.85 19.70
C LYS A 33 2.30 6.23 21.04
N SER A 34 2.11 4.93 21.23
CA SER A 34 2.43 4.26 22.50
C SER A 34 3.92 4.36 22.87
N ASN A 35 4.79 4.65 21.88
CA ASN A 35 6.24 4.79 22.03
C ASN A 35 6.72 6.23 21.86
N LYS A 36 5.83 7.22 21.92
CA LYS A 36 6.14 8.64 21.69
C LYS A 36 5.62 9.52 22.83
N PRO A 37 6.15 10.74 23.02
CA PRO A 37 5.60 11.70 23.97
C PRO A 37 4.11 11.98 23.71
N LYS A 38 3.35 12.33 24.75
CA LYS A 38 1.89 12.58 24.65
C LYS A 38 1.52 13.67 23.63
N ASN A 39 2.41 14.64 23.40
CA ASN A 39 2.23 15.74 22.45
C ASN A 39 2.77 15.43 21.04
N TYR A 40 3.21 14.19 20.77
CA TYR A 40 3.76 13.82 19.48
C TYR A 40 2.71 13.94 18.36
N VAL A 41 3.13 14.60 17.29
CA VAL A 41 2.36 14.86 16.08
C VAL A 41 2.84 13.87 15.03
N ILE A 42 1.96 12.95 14.61
CA ILE A 42 2.27 12.02 13.53
C ILE A 42 2.21 12.79 12.22
N ARG A 43 3.22 12.60 11.37
CA ARG A 43 3.24 13.12 10.00
C ARG A 43 2.91 11.99 9.05
N MET A 44 1.91 12.18 8.21
CA MET A 44 1.59 11.24 7.14
C MET A 44 1.87 11.91 5.80
N LEU A 45 2.21 11.13 4.79
CA LEU A 45 2.19 11.55 3.41
C LEU A 45 1.18 10.67 2.71
N ASP A 46 0.16 11.26 2.12
CA ASP A 46 -0.78 10.55 1.27
C ASP A 46 -0.44 10.90 -0.17
N VAL A 47 -0.06 9.91 -0.95
CA VAL A 47 0.31 10.08 -2.36
C VAL A 47 -0.93 9.72 -3.17
N PRO A 48 -1.47 10.64 -4.00
CA PRO A 48 -2.88 10.71 -4.38
C PRO A 48 -3.51 9.34 -4.65
N CYS A 49 -4.40 8.93 -3.75
CA CYS A 49 -5.22 7.72 -3.89
C CYS A 49 -6.70 8.02 -4.16
N GLY A 50 -7.09 9.30 -4.12
CA GLY A 50 -8.49 9.71 -4.05
C GLY A 50 -9.13 9.27 -2.72
N ASP A 51 -10.06 10.07 -2.24
CA ASP A 51 -10.99 9.69 -1.17
C ASP A 51 -10.44 9.44 0.25
N MET A 52 -10.06 10.54 0.90
CA MET A 52 -9.89 10.61 2.37
C MET A 52 -11.02 11.40 3.02
N MET A 53 -12.24 11.35 2.48
CA MET A 53 -13.38 12.18 2.95
C MET A 53 -13.74 11.94 4.43
N TRP A 54 -13.31 10.81 5.00
CA TRP A 54 -13.48 10.45 6.40
C TRP A 54 -12.51 11.18 7.35
N MET A 55 -11.45 11.81 6.85
CA MET A 55 -10.42 12.50 7.66
C MET A 55 -10.73 13.99 7.90
N LYS A 56 -11.94 14.32 8.36
CA LYS A 56 -12.42 15.71 8.46
C LYS A 56 -11.63 16.62 9.42
N SER A 57 -10.90 16.07 10.38
CA SER A 57 -10.15 16.84 11.40
C SER A 57 -8.67 17.05 11.08
N TRP A 58 -8.25 16.80 9.84
CA TRP A 58 -6.85 16.80 9.44
C TRP A 58 -6.49 18.11 8.70
N ASN A 59 -5.23 18.53 8.80
CA ASN A 59 -4.71 19.66 8.03
C ASN A 59 -4.11 19.13 6.73
N PHE A 60 -4.55 19.69 5.61
CA PHE A 60 -4.14 19.24 4.29
C PHE A 60 -3.18 20.23 3.63
N TYR A 61 -2.16 19.71 2.95
CA TYR A 61 -1.22 20.47 2.14
C TYR A 61 -1.03 19.74 0.81
N GLU A 62 -1.10 20.46 -0.30
CA GLU A 62 -0.95 19.89 -1.64
C GLU A 62 0.48 20.06 -2.14
N LYS A 63 1.14 18.96 -2.55
CA LYS A 63 2.45 18.98 -3.21
C LYS A 63 2.47 18.05 -4.41
N ASP A 64 2.95 18.51 -5.56
CA ASP A 64 3.11 17.61 -6.70
C ASP A 64 4.31 16.67 -6.47
N ILE A 65 4.09 15.38 -6.17
CA ILE A 65 5.16 14.46 -5.77
C ILE A 65 6.23 14.30 -6.86
N VAL A 66 5.87 14.45 -8.14
CA VAL A 66 6.85 14.37 -9.23
C VAL A 66 7.72 15.62 -9.34
N LYS A 67 7.34 16.72 -8.67
CA LYS A 67 8.11 17.96 -8.61
C LYS A 67 8.90 18.11 -7.31
N VAL A 68 8.73 17.20 -6.35
CA VAL A 68 9.46 17.28 -5.08
C VAL A 68 10.85 16.69 -5.25
N GLU A 69 11.89 17.53 -5.19
CA GLU A 69 13.29 17.09 -5.27
C GLU A 69 13.67 16.15 -4.10
N LYS A 70 13.11 16.40 -2.91
CA LYS A 70 13.37 15.62 -1.70
C LYS A 70 12.14 15.56 -0.80
N LEU A 71 11.71 14.35 -0.48
CA LEU A 71 10.65 14.13 0.50
C LEU A 71 11.13 14.50 1.91
N GLU A 72 10.27 15.18 2.66
CA GLU A 72 10.45 15.36 4.10
C GLU A 72 10.28 14.02 4.82
N PHE A 73 10.64 13.99 6.11
CA PHE A 73 10.37 12.81 6.92
C PHE A 73 8.89 12.72 7.27
N TYR A 74 8.28 11.55 7.02
CA TYR A 74 6.94 11.20 7.47
C TYR A 74 6.97 9.94 8.33
N ASP A 75 6.10 9.82 9.32
CA ASP A 75 5.94 8.57 10.06
C ASP A 75 5.31 7.48 9.18
N ILE A 76 4.33 7.86 8.36
CA ILE A 76 3.56 6.96 7.50
C ILE A 76 3.54 7.55 6.09
N ILE A 77 3.88 6.75 5.08
CA ILE A 77 3.54 7.03 3.68
C ILE A 77 2.38 6.12 3.31
N LEU A 78 1.28 6.70 2.84
CA LEU A 78 0.12 6.01 2.30
C LEU A 78 0.10 6.23 0.79
N CYS A 79 0.12 5.13 0.05
CA CYS A 79 0.23 5.09 -1.41
C CYS A 79 -0.75 4.05 -1.93
N ARG A 80 -2.02 4.20 -1.60
CA ARG A 80 -3.09 3.27 -1.99
C ARG A 80 -3.39 3.46 -3.48
N MET A 81 -3.44 2.37 -4.24
CA MET A 81 -3.78 2.34 -5.68
C MET A 81 -2.92 3.21 -6.61
N LEU A 82 -1.83 3.82 -6.13
CA LEU A 82 -1.00 4.67 -6.98
C LEU A 82 0.09 3.89 -7.72
N LEU A 83 0.80 2.99 -7.04
CA LEU A 83 1.95 2.30 -7.63
C LEU A 83 1.60 1.55 -8.94
N GLN A 84 0.37 1.03 -9.04
CA GLN A 84 -0.16 0.37 -10.25
C GLN A 84 -0.23 1.26 -11.50
N HIS A 85 -0.05 2.58 -11.33
CA HIS A 85 -0.02 3.59 -12.39
C HIS A 85 1.39 4.16 -12.65
N LEU A 86 2.39 3.79 -11.83
CA LEU A 86 3.75 4.30 -11.90
C LEU A 86 4.70 3.33 -12.62
N TYR A 87 5.85 3.87 -13.04
CA TYR A 87 6.96 3.10 -13.62
C TYR A 87 7.88 2.55 -12.53
N ASP A 88 8.65 1.52 -12.88
CA ASP A 88 9.60 0.92 -11.95
C ASP A 88 10.82 1.86 -11.83
N GLY A 89 10.98 2.52 -10.68
CA GLY A 89 12.11 3.44 -10.44
C GLY A 89 11.82 4.59 -9.46
N ASP A 90 10.56 4.86 -9.15
CA ASP A 90 10.21 5.92 -8.21
C ASP A 90 10.62 5.55 -6.77
N ASN A 91 11.50 6.36 -6.17
CA ASN A 91 12.08 6.06 -4.87
C ASN A 91 11.24 6.66 -3.72
N LEU A 92 10.51 5.79 -3.01
CA LEU A 92 9.80 6.14 -1.79
C LEU A 92 10.70 5.87 -0.57
N SER A 93 11.58 6.83 -0.26
CA SER A 93 12.47 6.78 0.91
C SER A 93 12.16 7.91 1.90
N GLY A 94 12.53 7.72 3.17
CA GLY A 94 12.48 8.78 4.19
C GLY A 94 11.41 8.65 5.28
N SER A 95 10.70 7.52 5.37
CA SER A 95 9.66 7.30 6.39
C SER A 95 9.89 6.07 7.27
N ASN A 96 9.04 5.87 8.28
CA ASN A 96 9.10 4.67 9.13
C ASN A 96 8.22 3.53 8.61
N PHE A 97 7.05 3.87 8.06
CA PHE A 97 6.06 2.92 7.58
C PHE A 97 5.59 3.28 6.19
N PHE A 98 5.36 2.25 5.38
CA PHE A 98 4.82 2.35 4.04
C PHE A 98 3.56 1.52 3.94
N ILE A 99 2.45 2.13 3.55
CA ILE A 99 1.16 1.49 3.36
C ILE A 99 0.80 1.62 1.90
N THR A 100 0.62 0.51 1.21
CA THR A 100 0.28 0.54 -0.22
C THR A 100 -0.55 -0.67 -0.61
N THR A 101 -1.10 -0.59 -1.82
CA THR A 101 -1.87 -1.68 -2.41
C THR A 101 -0.93 -2.75 -2.98
N THR A 102 -1.26 -4.01 -2.77
CA THR A 102 -0.58 -5.15 -3.39
C THR A 102 -1.56 -6.26 -3.78
N TYR A 103 -1.13 -7.11 -4.70
CA TYR A 103 -1.90 -8.22 -5.24
C TYR A 103 -1.13 -9.53 -5.00
N PRO A 104 -1.19 -10.10 -3.77
CA PRO A 104 -0.37 -11.24 -3.38
C PRO A 104 -0.70 -12.53 -4.13
N THR A 105 -1.87 -12.58 -4.78
CA THR A 105 -2.30 -13.69 -5.63
C THR A 105 -1.62 -13.69 -6.99
N GLU A 106 -0.98 -12.60 -7.40
CA GLU A 106 -0.26 -12.54 -8.68
C GLU A 106 1.05 -13.31 -8.58
N ALA A 107 1.29 -14.21 -9.54
CA ALA A 107 2.49 -15.05 -9.58
C ALA A 107 3.70 -14.37 -10.25
N PHE A 108 3.47 -13.25 -10.94
CA PHE A 108 4.49 -12.40 -11.55
C PHE A 108 3.96 -10.98 -11.74
N ASN A 109 4.85 -9.99 -11.74
CA ASN A 109 4.50 -8.60 -12.05
C ASN A 109 4.57 -8.39 -13.57
N MET A 110 3.43 -8.13 -14.20
CA MET A 110 3.40 -7.78 -15.61
C MET A 110 3.89 -6.34 -15.81
N GLU A 111 4.82 -6.14 -16.74
CA GLU A 111 5.24 -4.80 -17.15
C GLU A 111 4.08 -4.08 -17.85
N LEU A 112 3.98 -2.76 -17.66
CA LEU A 112 2.97 -1.96 -18.37
C LEU A 112 3.24 -2.05 -19.87
N GLY A 113 2.36 -2.72 -20.61
CA GLY A 113 2.47 -2.89 -22.05
C GLY A 113 2.31 -1.56 -22.78
N LEU A 114 3.42 -0.83 -22.97
CA LEU A 114 3.45 0.47 -23.66
C LEU A 114 3.07 0.41 -25.14
N HIS A 115 2.97 -0.80 -25.71
CA HIS A 115 2.84 -1.01 -27.15
C HIS A 115 1.41 -1.23 -27.63
N LEU A 116 0.41 -1.25 -26.73
CA LEU A 116 -0.98 -1.40 -27.13
C LEU A 116 -1.66 -0.02 -27.12
N PRO A 117 -1.89 0.61 -28.29
CA PRO A 117 -2.52 1.93 -28.40
C PRO A 117 -3.95 1.98 -27.85
N GLU A 118 -4.51 0.82 -27.52
CA GLU A 118 -5.87 0.60 -27.03
C GLU A 118 -5.99 0.81 -25.50
N PHE A 119 -4.89 0.78 -24.76
CA PHE A 119 -4.89 0.93 -23.30
C PHE A 119 -4.57 2.36 -22.90
N THR A 120 -5.60 3.21 -22.89
CA THR A 120 -5.51 4.60 -22.40
C THR A 120 -5.32 4.70 -20.87
N GLY A 121 -5.52 3.59 -20.14
CA GLY A 121 -5.26 3.48 -18.72
C GLY A 121 -4.00 2.66 -18.43
N ARG A 122 -2.98 3.29 -17.84
CA ARG A 122 -1.80 2.58 -17.30
C ARG A 122 -2.21 1.87 -16.02
N TYR A 123 -2.62 0.61 -16.06
CA TYR A 123 -2.93 -0.17 -14.85
C TYR A 123 -2.20 -1.50 -14.91
N LYS A 124 -1.44 -1.81 -13.84
CA LYS A 124 -0.86 -3.14 -13.62
C LYS A 124 -1.13 -3.62 -12.20
N ARG A 125 -1.43 -4.91 -12.07
CA ARG A 125 -1.45 -5.55 -10.75
C ARG A 125 -0.03 -5.86 -10.34
N MET A 126 0.28 -5.58 -9.07
CA MET A 126 1.62 -5.74 -8.56
C MET A 126 1.64 -6.45 -7.22
N ASN A 127 2.34 -7.57 -7.21
CA ASN A 127 2.81 -8.24 -6.02
C ASN A 127 4.18 -7.65 -5.63
N LEU A 128 4.20 -6.86 -4.57
CA LEU A 128 5.43 -6.15 -4.19
C LEU A 128 6.49 -7.07 -3.57
N GLU A 129 6.12 -8.30 -3.21
CA GLU A 129 7.08 -9.31 -2.75
C GLU A 129 7.77 -10.04 -3.92
N LEU A 130 7.33 -9.81 -5.15
CA LEU A 130 7.94 -10.36 -6.36
C LEU A 130 8.85 -9.31 -7.05
N PRO A 131 9.77 -9.75 -7.93
CA PRO A 131 10.59 -8.83 -8.73
C PRO A 131 9.73 -7.86 -9.56
N PRO A 132 10.21 -6.62 -9.81
CA PRO A 132 11.53 -6.10 -9.44
C PRO A 132 11.62 -5.56 -7.99
N PHE A 133 10.50 -5.45 -7.27
CA PHE A 133 10.47 -4.86 -5.94
C PHE A 133 11.08 -5.80 -4.89
N SER A 134 10.73 -7.09 -4.95
CA SER A 134 11.23 -8.13 -4.06
C SER A 134 11.19 -7.75 -2.58
N LEU A 135 10.14 -7.06 -2.14
CA LEU A 135 10.02 -6.62 -0.75
C LEU A 135 9.91 -7.82 0.19
N VAL A 136 10.39 -7.66 1.42
CA VAL A 136 10.09 -8.60 2.50
C VAL A 136 8.58 -8.66 2.79
N ALA A 137 8.14 -9.72 3.47
CA ALA A 137 6.76 -9.83 3.95
C ALA A 137 6.30 -8.54 4.66
N PRO A 138 5.07 -8.08 4.40
CA PRO A 138 4.51 -6.96 5.14
C PRO A 138 4.31 -7.33 6.62
N ILE A 139 4.35 -6.31 7.48
CA ILE A 139 4.01 -6.43 8.91
C ILE A 139 2.57 -6.94 9.07
N CYS A 140 1.67 -6.42 8.25
CA CYS A 140 0.29 -6.87 8.16
C CYS A 140 -0.27 -6.60 6.77
N ILE A 141 -1.30 -7.37 6.40
CA ILE A 141 -2.03 -7.26 5.15
C ILE A 141 -3.52 -7.41 5.45
N CYS A 142 -4.35 -6.57 4.85
CA CYS A 142 -5.80 -6.66 4.92
C CYS A 142 -6.40 -6.52 3.53
N ARG A 143 -7.59 -7.07 3.35
CA ARG A 143 -8.31 -6.98 2.08
C ARG A 143 -8.83 -5.55 1.88
N ASP A 144 -8.66 -5.02 0.68
CA ASP A 144 -9.12 -3.66 0.36
C ASP A 144 -10.46 -3.74 -0.38
N GLY A 145 -11.55 -3.51 0.37
CA GLY A 145 -12.92 -3.50 -0.13
C GLY A 145 -13.71 -4.84 0.00
N PRO A 146 -15.04 -4.80 -0.21
CA PRO A 146 -15.97 -5.93 -0.11
C PRO A 146 -15.72 -7.08 -1.09
N THR A 147 -16.19 -8.28 -0.71
CA THR A 147 -16.30 -9.46 -1.59
C THR A 147 -17.49 -9.26 -2.52
N TYR A 148 -17.25 -8.78 -3.74
CA TYR A 148 -18.30 -8.69 -4.75
C TYR A 148 -18.39 -10.00 -5.54
N TYR A 149 -19.56 -10.66 -5.49
CA TYR A 149 -19.96 -11.77 -6.35
C TYR A 149 -18.98 -12.95 -6.46
N GLY A 150 -18.30 -13.33 -5.37
CA GLY A 150 -17.43 -14.52 -5.35
C GLY A 150 -16.21 -14.45 -6.29
N ARG A 151 -15.86 -13.27 -6.83
CA ARG A 151 -14.66 -13.11 -7.66
C ARG A 151 -13.47 -12.71 -6.80
N GLU A 152 -12.84 -13.71 -6.19
CA GLU A 152 -11.60 -13.55 -5.41
C GLU A 152 -10.40 -13.15 -6.29
N LEU A 153 -10.43 -13.49 -7.59
CA LEU A 153 -9.33 -13.27 -8.53
C LEU A 153 -8.95 -11.80 -8.77
N ASN A 154 -9.74 -10.85 -8.27
CA ASN A 154 -9.49 -9.41 -8.39
C ASN A 154 -9.35 -8.71 -7.02
N ALA A 155 -9.15 -9.48 -5.95
CA ALA A 155 -8.94 -8.91 -4.63
C ALA A 155 -7.60 -8.18 -4.59
N HIS A 156 -7.65 -6.88 -4.31
CA HIS A 156 -6.48 -6.09 -3.94
C HIS A 156 -6.43 -6.00 -2.42
N TYR A 157 -5.23 -5.86 -1.89
CA TYR A 157 -4.97 -5.81 -0.46
C TYR A 157 -4.21 -4.55 -0.13
N VAL A 158 -4.44 -4.01 1.06
CA VAL A 158 -3.54 -3.02 1.65
C VAL A 158 -2.57 -3.77 2.55
N ALA A 159 -1.29 -3.47 2.39
CA ALA A 159 -0.24 -4.02 3.24
C ALA A 159 0.63 -2.92 3.83
N VAL A 160 1.21 -3.21 5.00
CA VAL A 160 2.05 -2.30 5.77
C VAL A 160 3.47 -2.85 5.83
N TRP A 161 4.44 -2.08 5.34
CA TRP A 161 5.86 -2.39 5.44
C TRP A 161 6.57 -1.44 6.40
N ARG A 162 7.67 -1.94 6.97
CA ARG A 162 8.64 -1.09 7.66
C ARG A 162 9.62 -0.51 6.65
N LEU A 163 10.02 0.73 6.87
CA LEU A 163 11.07 1.40 6.10
C LEU A 163 12.39 1.46 6.88
N PRO A 164 13.57 1.49 6.21
CA PRO A 164 13.72 1.40 4.75
C PRO A 164 13.27 0.03 4.22
N LEU A 165 12.76 0.01 2.99
CA LEU A 165 12.32 -1.23 2.36
C LEU A 165 13.51 -2.19 2.27
N LEU A 166 13.33 -3.38 2.82
CA LEU A 166 14.30 -4.46 2.69
C LEU A 166 13.90 -5.32 1.49
N THR A 167 14.85 -5.57 0.60
CA THR A 167 14.66 -6.43 -0.56
C THR A 167 15.26 -7.81 -0.32
N VAL A 168 14.56 -8.84 -0.77
CA VAL A 168 15.04 -10.23 -0.75
C VAL A 168 15.97 -10.42 -1.95
N LYS A 169 17.21 -10.85 -1.69
CA LYS A 169 18.25 -10.98 -2.74
C LYS A 169 17.96 -12.08 -3.76
N ASN A 170 17.25 -13.14 -3.39
CA ASN A 170 17.03 -14.33 -4.21
C ASN A 170 15.56 -14.78 -4.16
N CYS A 171 14.75 -14.25 -5.08
CA CYS A 171 13.45 -14.84 -5.41
C CYS A 171 13.67 -16.06 -6.30
N GLN A 172 13.66 -17.28 -5.76
CA GLN A 172 13.51 -18.45 -6.63
C GLN A 172 12.03 -18.59 -7.01
N LEU A 173 11.77 -18.84 -8.30
CA LEU A 173 10.43 -19.06 -8.81
C LEU A 173 9.77 -20.26 -8.09
N GLY A 174 8.50 -20.15 -7.72
CA GLY A 174 7.68 -21.29 -7.28
C GLY A 174 7.22 -21.33 -5.83
N TYR A 175 7.31 -20.26 -5.06
CA TYR A 175 6.75 -20.21 -3.70
C TYR A 175 5.30 -19.73 -3.72
N SER A 176 4.37 -20.66 -3.93
CA SER A 176 2.95 -20.46 -3.69
C SER A 176 2.56 -21.17 -2.39
N SER A 177 1.85 -20.48 -1.52
CA SER A 177 1.30 -21.04 -0.28
C SER A 177 -0.15 -20.62 -0.13
N THR A 178 -1.00 -21.44 0.49
CA THR A 178 -2.38 -21.05 0.78
C THR A 178 -2.50 -20.62 2.24
N PHE A 179 -3.13 -19.46 2.47
CA PHE A 179 -3.42 -18.99 3.82
C PHE A 179 -4.91 -18.70 3.98
N ASP A 180 -5.42 -19.05 5.15
CA ASP A 180 -6.76 -18.66 5.58
C ASP A 180 -6.74 -17.20 6.07
N ILE A 181 -7.47 -16.33 5.40
CA ILE A 181 -7.74 -14.96 5.86
C ILE A 181 -9.26 -14.81 6.02
N GLY A 182 -9.75 -15.01 7.25
CA GLY A 182 -11.17 -14.80 7.57
C GLY A 182 -12.09 -15.88 7.00
N GLY A 183 -11.63 -17.14 6.92
CA GLY A 183 -12.34 -18.30 6.38
C GLY A 183 -12.10 -18.57 4.90
N PHE A 184 -11.21 -17.79 4.25
CA PHE A 184 -10.94 -17.88 2.81
C PHE A 184 -9.51 -18.34 2.57
N ASN A 185 -9.34 -19.44 1.83
CA ASN A 185 -8.04 -19.94 1.41
C ASN A 185 -7.54 -19.16 0.19
N ILE A 186 -6.62 -18.24 0.42
CA ILE A 186 -6.06 -17.39 -0.64
C ILE A 186 -4.70 -17.95 -1.06
N LEU A 187 -4.50 -18.07 -2.36
CA LEU A 187 -3.18 -18.35 -2.93
C LEU A 187 -2.28 -17.13 -2.74
N TYR A 188 -1.16 -17.33 -2.06
CA TYR A 188 -0.19 -16.31 -1.73
C TYR A 188 1.14 -16.65 -2.40
N ASN A 189 1.53 -15.83 -3.37
CA ASN A 189 2.82 -15.92 -4.04
C ASN A 189 3.76 -14.94 -3.36
N SER A 190 4.86 -15.42 -2.79
CA SER A 190 5.82 -14.54 -2.11
C SER A 190 7.22 -15.12 -2.15
N CYS A 191 8.20 -14.24 -2.34
CA CYS A 191 9.60 -14.59 -2.21
C CYS A 191 10.12 -14.57 -0.78
N SER A 192 9.38 -13.96 0.14
CA SER A 192 9.80 -13.90 1.52
C SER A 192 9.45 -15.23 2.19
N GLN A 193 10.46 -15.95 2.67
CA GLN A 193 10.20 -17.08 3.56
C GLN A 193 9.44 -16.52 4.75
N LYS A 194 8.30 -17.14 5.07
CA LYS A 194 7.52 -16.79 6.25
C LYS A 194 8.49 -16.77 7.43
N TYR A 195 8.55 -15.66 8.17
CA TYR A 195 9.04 -15.74 9.54
C TYR A 195 8.11 -16.73 10.22
N SER A 196 8.61 -17.91 10.56
CA SER A 196 7.93 -18.80 11.50
C SER A 196 7.73 -17.99 12.77
N VAL A 197 6.51 -17.52 13.00
CA VAL A 197 6.12 -16.82 14.23
C VAL A 197 6.07 -17.84 15.35
#